data_AF-A0A9R0EED0-F1
#
_entry.id   AF-A0A9R0EED0-F1
#
_cell.length_a   1.000
_cell.length_b   1.000
_cell.length_c   1.000
_cell.angle_alpha   90.00
_cell.angle_beta   90.00
_cell.angle_gamma   90.00
#
_symmetry.space_group_name_H-M   'P 1'
#
loop_
_entity.id
_entity.type
_entity.pdbx_description
1 polymer ?
#
loop_
_entity_poly.entity_id
_entity_poly.type
_entity_poly.pdbx_seq_one_letter_code
_entity_poly.pdbx_strand_id
1 'polypeptide(L)'
;MHLPAYKHKWSIVQIYAPTEQHNESTKDIFYDQLSSVLQETHKNVMVIGDFNGRIGMQQTGEENVIGNFGFGRRSKNGERMINMAFENNLAFMNSFFRINTKKKWTWHSPDGSYKNEIDYIATNNRKLIQNVNILSQFNFNTNHRMVRAVLKWTEQKKSRSKYNIPTNNLKQQLEIKSKIDNYYEKEINEIFGSSQNILTKPKKNYTENETKTLIEERRSLLKLKKDKHNLKAISEISKKISNSIKKDRTKKRINTINYHIKKTGGVKKALNELVESKNWIPNIRNKNGKQETKRGNIIQIATDFYKTLYAAEPNTKEAVTNIEDEDIEDIPDFIQSEIEKAIQSQKTDKAPGPDKITNEILKLVITAPDKLKKLKDMYNTILRTELIPSQWAKSTIVLLHKKGDRDNIENYRPISLMSNLYKVFAKLILNRLTGLFDQQQPMEQAGFRAGFSTIDHMHVLKQLIEKSAEYGKALYIAFVDYSKAFDSIYHNSLWKALVEQGVPKKYIRIIKSIYETSTAQIKLETTGEEFRIAKGVRQGDPLSPKLFSAILESVFRGLEWENVGINIDGKKLNHLRFADDLVLTADNATTLQHMLQQLSEASRTAGLTMNGSKTKETLIDIEIRAIEYS
;
A
#
# COMPACT_ATOMS: atom_id res chain seq x y z
N MET A 1 19.47 -25.71 -2.30
CA MET A 1 18.82 -24.45 -2.75
C MET A 1 19.45 -23.95 -4.05
N HIS A 2 18.68 -23.36 -4.96
CA HIS A 2 19.22 -22.64 -6.13
C HIS A 2 19.21 -21.14 -5.81
N LEU A 3 20.40 -20.54 -5.67
CA LEU A 3 20.53 -19.10 -5.50
C LEU A 3 20.44 -18.46 -6.89
N PRO A 4 19.48 -17.53 -7.17
CA PRO A 4 19.17 -17.01 -8.51
C PRO A 4 20.36 -16.45 -9.32
N ALA A 5 21.47 -16.18 -8.65
CA ALA A 5 22.68 -15.55 -9.17
C ALA A 5 23.85 -16.54 -9.43
N TYR A 6 23.76 -17.80 -9.01
CA TYR A 6 24.87 -18.76 -9.05
C TYR A 6 24.56 -19.99 -9.91
N LYS A 7 25.44 -20.32 -10.85
CA LYS A 7 25.29 -21.47 -11.77
C LYS A 7 25.25 -22.83 -11.07
N HIS A 8 25.84 -22.94 -9.89
CA HIS A 8 25.90 -24.20 -9.14
C HIS A 8 24.94 -24.19 -7.95
N LYS A 9 24.33 -25.35 -7.66
CA LYS A 9 23.46 -25.53 -6.49
C LYS A 9 24.27 -25.36 -5.19
N TRP A 10 23.58 -24.88 -4.15
CA TRP A 10 24.14 -24.66 -2.82
C TRP A 10 23.44 -25.52 -1.77
N SER A 11 24.20 -25.94 -0.78
CA SER A 11 23.69 -26.56 0.42
C SER A 11 23.86 -25.60 1.60
N ILE A 12 22.80 -25.42 2.37
CA ILE A 12 22.86 -24.71 3.65
C ILE A 12 22.53 -25.74 4.70
N VAL A 13 23.48 -25.99 5.60
CA VAL A 13 23.36 -26.93 6.70
C VAL A 13 23.19 -26.11 7.98
N GLN A 14 22.02 -26.20 8.60
CA GLN A 14 21.77 -25.55 9.87
C GLN A 14 22.05 -26.54 11.01
N ILE A 15 22.81 -26.11 12.01
CA ILE A 15 23.21 -26.96 13.12
C ILE A 15 22.86 -26.37 14.49
N TYR A 16 22.79 -27.27 15.46
CA TYR A 16 22.76 -26.95 16.89
C TYR A 16 23.68 -27.95 17.60
N ALA A 17 24.92 -27.52 17.88
CA ALA A 17 25.94 -28.41 18.41
C ALA A 17 25.78 -28.64 19.92
N PRO A 18 26.19 -29.80 20.45
CA PRO A 18 26.15 -30.07 21.88
C PRO A 18 27.04 -29.11 22.68
N THR A 19 26.56 -28.67 23.85
CA THR A 19 27.33 -27.81 24.76
C THR A 19 28.56 -28.51 25.33
N GLU A 20 29.52 -27.75 25.83
CA GLU A 20 30.78 -28.30 26.37
C GLU A 20 30.56 -29.25 27.57
N GLN A 21 29.39 -29.15 28.24
CA GLN A 21 28.98 -30.01 29.36
C GLN A 21 28.44 -31.39 28.95
N HIS A 22 28.11 -31.60 27.66
CA HIS A 22 27.67 -32.91 27.19
C HIS A 22 28.83 -33.92 27.23
N ASN A 23 28.51 -35.21 27.34
CA ASN A 23 29.51 -36.28 27.32
C ASN A 23 30.23 -36.36 25.94
N GLU A 24 31.46 -36.89 25.93
CA GLU A 24 32.28 -36.93 24.72
C GLU A 24 31.64 -37.79 23.61
N SER A 25 30.98 -38.90 23.96
CA SER A 25 30.29 -39.75 22.98
C SER A 25 29.19 -39.00 22.21
N THR A 26 28.45 -38.10 22.86
CA THR A 26 27.41 -37.28 22.21
C THR A 26 28.02 -36.27 21.25
N LYS A 27 29.17 -35.71 21.61
CA LYS A 27 29.92 -34.78 20.75
C LYS A 27 30.46 -35.50 19.52
N ASP A 28 31.05 -36.68 19.71
CA ASP A 28 31.61 -37.50 18.62
C ASP A 28 30.50 -37.89 17.62
N ILE A 29 29.37 -38.42 18.09
CA ILE A 29 28.20 -38.76 17.25
C ILE A 29 27.73 -37.54 16.43
N PHE A 30 27.66 -36.36 17.06
CA PHE A 30 27.23 -35.15 16.37
C PHE A 30 28.18 -34.76 15.23
N TYR A 31 29.50 -34.78 15.48
CA TYR A 31 30.49 -34.41 14.46
C TYR A 31 30.59 -35.46 13.34
N ASP A 32 30.41 -36.75 13.67
CA ASP A 32 30.34 -37.83 12.66
C ASP A 32 29.13 -37.68 11.74
N GLN A 33 27.97 -37.35 12.33
CA GLN A 33 26.75 -37.08 11.57
C GLN A 33 26.90 -35.83 10.69
N LEU A 34 27.50 -34.76 11.23
CA LEU A 34 27.75 -33.55 10.47
C LEU A 34 28.68 -33.81 9.29
N SER A 35 29.75 -34.59 9.50
CA SER A 35 30.68 -35.00 8.44
C SER A 35 29.96 -35.81 7.35
N SER A 36 29.12 -36.77 7.75
CA SER A 36 28.30 -37.56 6.81
C SER A 36 27.36 -36.67 5.98
N VAL A 37 26.69 -35.71 6.61
CA VAL A 37 25.82 -34.74 5.92
C VAL A 37 26.63 -33.89 4.94
N LEU A 38 27.83 -33.43 5.32
CA LEU A 38 28.69 -32.62 4.47
C LEU A 38 29.15 -33.38 3.20
N GLN A 39 29.36 -34.69 3.28
CA GLN A 39 29.69 -35.52 2.11
C GLN A 39 28.56 -35.60 1.08
N GLU A 40 27.30 -35.49 1.51
CA GLU A 40 26.13 -35.51 0.63
C GLU A 40 25.79 -34.13 0.04
N THR A 41 26.50 -33.07 0.45
CA THR A 41 26.19 -31.71 0.00
C THR A 41 26.64 -31.41 -1.43
N HIS A 42 25.95 -30.47 -2.07
CA HIS A 42 26.45 -29.82 -3.28
C HIS A 42 27.81 -29.14 -3.07
N LYS A 43 28.56 -28.97 -4.18
CA LYS A 43 29.91 -28.37 -4.23
C LYS A 43 30.10 -27.09 -3.40
N ASN A 44 29.09 -26.23 -3.30
CA ASN A 44 29.15 -25.05 -2.43
C ASN A 44 28.27 -25.30 -1.20
N VAL A 45 28.89 -25.22 -0.02
CA VAL A 45 28.21 -25.45 1.25
C VAL A 45 28.43 -24.29 2.22
N MET A 46 27.40 -23.99 2.99
CA MET A 46 27.46 -23.11 4.15
C MET A 46 26.87 -23.83 5.36
N VAL A 47 27.63 -23.88 6.44
CA VAL A 47 27.18 -24.39 7.74
C VAL A 47 26.89 -23.19 8.64
N ILE A 48 25.67 -23.12 9.17
CA ILE A 48 25.22 -21.99 10.00
C ILE A 48 24.56 -22.49 11.28
N GLY A 49 24.64 -21.72 12.34
CA GLY A 49 23.88 -21.97 13.56
C GLY A 49 24.73 -21.85 14.82
N ASP A 50 24.25 -22.50 15.88
CA ASP A 50 24.87 -22.48 17.19
C ASP A 50 25.88 -23.64 17.28
N PHE A 51 27.17 -23.29 17.33
CA PHE A 51 28.24 -24.28 17.43
C PHE A 51 28.64 -24.58 18.88
N ASN A 52 28.09 -23.84 19.86
CA ASN A 52 28.35 -24.06 21.28
C ASN A 52 29.85 -24.20 21.64
N GLY A 53 30.71 -23.48 20.94
CA GLY A 53 32.16 -23.54 21.10
C GLY A 53 32.83 -22.26 20.59
N ARG A 54 33.91 -21.84 21.25
CA ARG A 54 34.71 -20.67 20.87
C ARG A 54 35.93 -21.10 20.07
N ILE A 55 36.07 -20.61 18.84
CA ILE A 55 37.23 -20.92 17.95
C ILE A 55 38.54 -20.23 18.38
N GLY A 56 38.43 -19.07 19.05
CA GLY A 56 39.57 -18.31 19.56
C GLY A 56 40.35 -17.53 18.50
N MET A 57 41.55 -17.08 18.89
CA MET A 57 42.52 -16.48 17.96
C MET A 57 43.18 -17.56 17.08
N GLN A 58 43.53 -17.18 15.85
CA GLN A 58 44.22 -18.04 14.89
C GLN A 58 45.57 -18.51 15.43
N GLN A 59 45.87 -19.80 15.29
CA GLN A 59 47.17 -20.40 15.55
C GLN A 59 47.92 -20.69 14.23
N THR A 60 49.22 -20.98 14.32
CA THR A 60 50.07 -21.28 13.16
C THR A 60 49.54 -22.48 12.39
N GLY A 61 49.27 -22.34 11.08
CA GLY A 61 48.76 -23.41 10.22
C GLY A 61 47.23 -23.41 10.02
N GLU A 62 46.51 -22.46 10.64
CA GLU A 62 45.05 -22.38 10.57
C GLU A 62 44.52 -21.29 9.64
N GLU A 63 45.37 -20.70 8.80
CA GLU A 63 45.06 -19.56 7.92
C GLU A 63 43.89 -19.83 6.95
N ASN A 64 43.62 -21.11 6.68
CA ASN A 64 42.54 -21.54 5.81
C ASN A 64 41.19 -21.68 6.51
N VAL A 65 41.18 -21.87 7.84
CA VAL A 65 39.99 -22.14 8.64
C VAL A 65 39.60 -20.93 9.50
N ILE A 66 40.59 -20.24 10.08
CA ILE A 66 40.42 -19.05 10.92
C ILE A 66 41.16 -17.88 10.26
N GLY A 67 40.49 -16.73 10.17
CA GLY A 67 41.08 -15.48 9.72
C GLY A 67 41.74 -14.67 10.85
N ASN A 68 42.47 -13.64 10.44
CA ASN A 68 43.29 -12.79 11.33
C ASN A 68 42.50 -12.02 12.40
N PHE A 69 41.16 -12.05 12.35
CA PHE A 69 40.29 -11.41 13.33
C PHE A 69 39.59 -12.43 14.24
N GLY A 70 40.14 -13.63 14.45
CA GLY A 70 39.74 -14.48 15.60
C GLY A 70 39.87 -13.73 16.94
N PHE A 71 39.06 -14.08 17.93
CA PHE A 71 39.05 -13.39 19.24
C PHE A 71 38.80 -14.36 20.39
N GLY A 72 39.43 -14.08 21.54
CA GLY A 72 39.27 -14.86 22.77
C GLY A 72 40.09 -16.15 22.79
N ARG A 73 39.93 -16.92 23.88
CA ARG A 73 40.59 -18.21 24.07
C ARG A 73 39.74 -19.33 23.49
N ARG A 74 40.38 -20.26 22.78
CA ARG A 74 39.73 -21.46 22.24
C ARG A 74 39.20 -22.35 23.37
N SER A 75 38.00 -22.89 23.15
CA SER A 75 37.36 -23.90 24.03
C SER A 75 37.63 -25.33 23.54
N LYS A 76 37.32 -26.37 24.33
CA LYS A 76 37.49 -27.76 23.88
C LYS A 76 36.58 -28.07 22.69
N ASN A 77 35.33 -27.57 22.72
CA ASN A 77 34.43 -27.64 21.57
C ASN A 77 34.97 -26.86 20.37
N GLY A 78 35.62 -25.72 20.62
CA GLY A 78 36.32 -24.95 19.59
C GLY A 78 37.39 -25.76 18.86
N GLU A 79 38.16 -26.58 19.57
CA GLU A 79 39.16 -27.46 18.95
C GLU A 79 38.51 -28.48 18.00
N ARG A 80 37.41 -29.10 18.43
CA ARG A 80 36.62 -30.03 17.58
C ARG A 80 36.06 -29.34 16.33
N MET A 81 35.60 -28.09 16.47
CA MET A 81 35.13 -27.29 15.33
C MET A 81 36.24 -27.05 14.30
N ILE A 82 37.47 -26.76 14.76
CA ILE A 82 38.61 -26.53 13.86
C ILE A 82 39.01 -27.81 13.14
N ASN A 83 39.08 -28.94 13.84
CA ASN A 83 39.39 -30.23 13.23
C ASN A 83 38.36 -30.60 12.15
N MET A 84 37.06 -30.50 12.46
CA MET A 84 35.99 -30.75 11.49
C MET A 84 36.09 -29.80 10.28
N ALA A 85 36.41 -28.53 10.53
CA ALA A 85 36.53 -27.55 9.47
C ALA A 85 37.75 -27.81 8.56
N PHE A 86 38.87 -28.32 9.10
CA PHE A 86 39.99 -28.78 8.29
C PHE A 86 39.62 -29.97 7.41
N GLU A 87 38.97 -30.99 7.98
CA GLU A 87 38.55 -32.20 7.25
C GLU A 87 37.59 -31.89 6.10
N ASN A 88 36.73 -30.89 6.28
CA ASN A 88 35.69 -30.53 5.31
C ASN A 88 35.99 -29.25 4.51
N ASN A 89 37.21 -28.72 4.60
CA ASN A 89 37.66 -27.49 3.94
C ASN A 89 36.69 -26.30 4.17
N LEU A 90 36.26 -26.12 5.41
CA LEU A 90 35.39 -25.02 5.85
C LEU A 90 36.21 -23.92 6.52
N ALA A 91 35.76 -22.69 6.35
CA ALA A 91 36.34 -21.52 7.00
C ALA A 91 35.29 -20.76 7.80
N PHE A 92 35.60 -20.43 9.05
CA PHE A 92 34.71 -19.67 9.94
C PHE A 92 34.76 -18.18 9.62
N MET A 93 33.79 -17.73 8.83
CA MET A 93 33.81 -16.42 8.19
C MET A 93 33.80 -15.25 9.18
N ASN A 94 33.24 -15.43 10.39
CA ASN A 94 33.27 -14.44 11.46
C ASN A 94 34.70 -13.96 11.80
N SER A 95 35.69 -14.83 11.63
CA SER A 95 37.11 -14.53 11.94
C SER A 95 37.85 -13.82 10.79
N PHE A 96 37.27 -13.73 9.60
CA PHE A 96 37.90 -13.11 8.43
C PHE A 96 37.57 -11.61 8.27
N PHE A 97 36.63 -11.08 9.06
CA PHE A 97 36.21 -9.68 9.01
C PHE A 97 36.44 -8.95 10.33
N ARG A 98 36.89 -7.70 10.23
CA ARG A 98 37.18 -6.87 11.41
C ARG A 98 35.88 -6.38 12.06
N ILE A 99 35.53 -6.97 13.20
CA ILE A 99 34.43 -6.52 14.06
C ILE A 99 35.02 -5.99 15.38
N ASN A 100 34.43 -4.93 15.94
CA ASN A 100 34.80 -4.44 17.28
C ASN A 100 34.61 -5.57 18.32
N THR A 101 35.66 -5.89 19.08
CA THR A 101 35.67 -7.00 20.05
C THR A 101 34.54 -6.91 21.09
N LYS A 102 34.15 -5.70 21.50
CA LYS A 102 33.01 -5.49 22.43
C LYS A 102 31.65 -5.88 21.83
N LYS A 103 31.57 -6.01 20.50
CA LYS A 103 30.35 -6.33 19.74
C LYS A 103 30.36 -7.75 19.15
N LYS A 104 31.43 -8.54 19.37
CA LYS A 104 31.59 -9.88 18.79
C LYS A 104 30.76 -10.99 19.43
N TRP A 105 30.23 -10.76 20.63
CA TRP A 105 29.43 -11.77 21.30
C TRP A 105 28.11 -11.98 20.55
N THR A 106 27.74 -13.25 20.43
CA THR A 106 26.49 -13.71 19.82
C THR A 106 25.56 -14.33 20.84
N TRP A 107 26.06 -14.69 22.02
CA TRP A 107 25.28 -15.16 23.15
C TRP A 107 25.70 -14.49 24.46
N HIS A 108 24.75 -14.30 25.37
CA HIS A 108 25.03 -13.92 26.76
C HIS A 108 24.35 -14.88 27.72
N SER A 109 24.98 -15.11 28.87
CA SER A 109 24.46 -16.02 29.88
C SER A 109 23.17 -15.48 30.51
N PRO A 110 22.24 -16.35 30.95
CA PRO A 110 20.96 -15.93 31.54
C PRO A 110 21.11 -15.05 32.79
N ASP A 111 22.20 -15.21 33.52
CA ASP A 111 22.59 -14.40 34.69
C ASP A 111 23.36 -13.11 34.32
N GLY A 112 23.60 -12.88 33.02
CA GLY A 112 24.27 -11.68 32.48
C GLY A 112 25.79 -11.60 32.70
N SER A 113 26.39 -12.61 33.34
CA SER A 113 27.78 -12.62 33.78
C SER A 113 28.80 -12.84 32.66
N TYR A 114 28.44 -13.60 31.61
CA TYR A 114 29.34 -13.95 30.51
C TYR A 114 28.75 -13.65 29.13
N LYS A 115 29.63 -13.30 28.19
CA LYS A 115 29.29 -13.04 26.79
C LYS A 115 30.25 -13.81 25.89
N ASN A 116 29.72 -14.68 25.04
CA ASN A 116 30.51 -15.54 24.16
C ASN A 116 30.08 -15.37 22.70
N GLU A 117 31.03 -15.61 21.79
CA GLU A 117 30.77 -15.84 20.37
C GLU A 117 30.66 -17.36 20.18
N ILE A 118 29.46 -17.86 19.86
CA ILE A 118 29.18 -19.30 19.66
C ILE A 118 28.37 -19.57 18.39
N ASP A 119 27.68 -18.55 17.87
CA ASP A 119 27.01 -18.59 16.56
C ASP A 119 27.98 -18.21 15.42
N TYR A 120 28.13 -19.10 14.44
CA TYR A 120 29.06 -18.89 13.32
C TYR A 120 28.46 -19.19 11.96
N ILE A 121 29.11 -18.64 10.93
CA ILE A 121 28.89 -19.00 9.53
C ILE A 121 30.19 -19.58 8.98
N ALA A 122 30.17 -20.86 8.61
CA ALA A 122 31.30 -21.55 8.01
C ALA A 122 31.02 -21.90 6.53
N THR A 123 32.01 -21.78 5.65
CA THR A 123 31.84 -22.13 4.22
C THR A 123 33.13 -22.60 3.58
N ASN A 124 33.00 -23.45 2.55
CA ASN A 124 34.12 -23.85 1.69
C ASN A 124 34.41 -22.86 0.55
N ASN A 125 33.62 -21.78 0.42
CA ASN A 125 33.79 -20.79 -0.65
C ASN A 125 33.91 -19.36 -0.10
N ARG A 126 35.05 -19.08 0.55
CA ARG A 126 35.37 -17.79 1.19
C ARG A 126 35.22 -16.57 0.28
N LYS A 127 35.61 -16.70 -1.00
CA LYS A 127 35.64 -15.58 -1.98
C LYS A 127 34.27 -14.96 -2.23
N LEU A 128 33.21 -15.69 -1.90
CA LEU A 128 31.85 -15.24 -2.10
C LEU A 128 31.28 -14.49 -0.91
N ILE A 129 31.94 -14.47 0.25
CA ILE A 129 31.47 -13.68 1.39
C ILE A 129 32.19 -12.33 1.35
N GLN A 130 31.43 -11.24 1.22
CA GLN A 130 31.94 -9.87 1.27
C GLN A 130 32.13 -9.37 2.69
N ASN A 131 31.25 -9.78 3.61
CA ASN A 131 31.26 -9.31 4.98
C ASN A 131 30.47 -10.24 5.90
N VAL A 132 30.85 -10.31 7.18
CA VAL A 132 30.06 -10.91 8.27
C VAL A 132 29.94 -9.90 9.40
N ASN A 133 28.71 -9.62 9.83
CA ASN A 133 28.41 -8.66 10.89
C ASN A 133 27.44 -9.26 11.92
N ILE A 134 27.50 -8.75 13.16
CA ILE A 134 26.54 -9.05 14.23
C ILE A 134 25.60 -7.86 14.39
N LEU A 135 24.30 -8.11 14.29
CA LEU A 135 23.28 -7.07 14.32
C LEU A 135 22.81 -6.85 15.77
N SER A 136 23.04 -5.65 16.31
CA SER A 136 22.72 -5.30 17.70
C SER A 136 21.42 -4.52 17.88
N GLN A 137 20.70 -4.19 16.79
CA GLN A 137 19.55 -3.27 16.79
C GLN A 137 18.19 -3.98 16.67
N PHE A 138 18.17 -5.31 16.50
CA PHE A 138 16.92 -6.08 16.50
C PHE A 138 16.66 -6.62 17.91
N ASN A 139 15.59 -6.15 18.56
CA ASN A 139 15.27 -6.51 19.94
C ASN A 139 14.25 -7.66 19.96
N PHE A 140 14.73 -8.89 19.89
CA PHE A 140 13.87 -10.11 19.86
C PHE A 140 13.63 -10.75 21.25
N ASN A 141 13.90 -10.06 22.37
CA ASN A 141 13.82 -10.63 23.74
C ASN A 141 14.49 -12.02 23.86
N THR A 142 15.67 -12.18 23.26
CA THR A 142 16.45 -13.43 23.27
C THR A 142 17.86 -13.18 23.82
N ASN A 143 18.46 -14.23 24.37
CA ASN A 143 19.85 -14.23 24.82
C ASN A 143 20.88 -14.30 23.67
N HIS A 144 20.44 -14.46 22.41
CA HIS A 144 21.28 -14.48 21.22
C HIS A 144 21.22 -13.19 20.38
N ARG A 145 22.26 -12.94 19.58
CA ARG A 145 22.33 -11.87 18.56
C ARG A 145 22.47 -12.45 17.17
N MET A 146 21.83 -11.80 16.21
CA MET A 146 21.82 -12.26 14.82
C MET A 146 23.18 -12.06 14.14
N VAL A 147 23.67 -13.12 13.50
CA VAL A 147 24.87 -13.11 12.64
C VAL A 147 24.42 -13.02 11.18
N ARG A 148 24.98 -12.07 10.43
CA ARG A 148 24.64 -11.80 9.02
C ARG A 148 25.87 -11.86 8.13
N ALA A 149 25.86 -12.73 7.12
CA ALA A 149 26.81 -12.71 6.02
C ALA A 149 26.25 -11.97 4.78
N VAL A 150 27.10 -11.25 4.06
CA VAL A 150 26.80 -10.60 2.77
C VAL A 150 27.55 -11.34 1.67
N LEU A 151 26.87 -11.73 0.60
CA LEU A 151 27.45 -12.51 -0.50
C LEU A 151 27.81 -11.63 -1.71
N LYS A 152 28.99 -11.85 -2.31
CA LYS A 152 29.50 -11.19 -3.51
C LYS A 152 28.96 -11.88 -4.74
N TRP A 153 28.35 -11.10 -5.63
CA TRP A 153 27.98 -11.55 -6.95
C TRP A 153 28.57 -10.64 -8.03
N THR A 154 29.08 -11.25 -9.10
CA THR A 154 29.41 -10.59 -10.36
C THR A 154 28.51 -11.19 -11.43
N GLU A 155 27.52 -10.43 -11.85
CA GLU A 155 26.76 -10.74 -13.06
C GLU A 155 27.72 -10.69 -14.26
N GLN A 156 27.74 -11.72 -15.11
CA GLN A 156 28.31 -11.56 -16.45
C GLN A 156 27.44 -10.54 -17.16
N LYS A 157 27.94 -9.30 -17.28
CA LYS A 157 27.32 -8.25 -18.09
C LYS A 157 27.04 -8.84 -19.47
N LYS A 158 25.77 -9.12 -19.77
CA LYS A 158 25.35 -9.21 -21.17
C LYS A 158 25.63 -7.85 -21.78
N SER A 159 26.35 -7.83 -22.91
CA SER A 159 26.65 -6.60 -23.65
C SER A 159 25.36 -5.80 -23.83
N ARG A 160 25.27 -4.65 -23.15
CA ARG A 160 24.25 -3.66 -23.41
C ARG A 160 24.53 -3.10 -24.80
N SER A 161 23.56 -3.15 -25.69
CA SER A 161 23.50 -2.17 -26.78
C SER A 161 23.63 -0.78 -26.13
N LYS A 162 24.67 -0.02 -26.49
CA LYS A 162 24.83 1.35 -26.04
C LYS A 162 23.69 2.18 -26.64
N TYR A 163 22.63 2.39 -25.88
CA TYR A 163 21.76 3.53 -26.11
C TYR A 163 22.38 4.73 -25.42
N ASN A 164 22.94 5.63 -26.22
CA ASN A 164 23.26 6.98 -25.78
C ASN A 164 21.96 7.63 -25.31
N ILE A 165 21.93 8.11 -24.07
CA ILE A 165 20.88 9.00 -23.56
C ILE A 165 21.23 10.40 -24.07
N PRO A 166 20.43 11.03 -24.95
CA PRO A 166 20.63 12.42 -25.29
C PRO A 166 19.96 13.29 -24.22
N THR A 167 20.68 14.34 -23.84
CA THR A 167 20.24 15.43 -22.98
C THR A 167 18.96 16.09 -23.51
N ASN A 168 18.05 16.36 -22.57
CA ASN A 168 16.84 17.18 -22.62
C ASN A 168 16.44 17.79 -23.98
N ASN A 169 15.43 17.18 -24.62
CA ASN A 169 14.61 17.85 -25.61
C ASN A 169 13.14 17.40 -25.45
N LEU A 170 12.21 18.34 -25.20
CA LEU A 170 10.79 18.05 -24.94
C LEU A 170 10.14 17.24 -26.07
N LYS A 171 10.56 17.49 -27.33
CA LYS A 171 10.13 16.73 -28.52
C LYS A 171 10.49 15.25 -28.42
N GLN A 172 11.67 14.94 -27.89
CA GLN A 172 12.15 13.56 -27.78
C GLN A 172 11.43 12.79 -26.66
N GLN A 173 11.12 13.45 -25.54
CA GLN A 173 10.25 12.86 -24.51
C GLN A 173 8.83 12.58 -25.04
N LEU A 174 8.25 13.50 -25.82
CA LEU A 174 6.94 13.29 -26.46
C LEU A 174 6.97 12.11 -27.44
N GLU A 175 8.06 11.95 -28.20
CA GLU A 175 8.23 10.85 -29.14
C GLU A 175 8.41 9.49 -28.44
N ILE A 176 9.19 9.44 -27.36
CA ILE A 176 9.35 8.22 -26.53
C ILE A 176 8.02 7.87 -25.86
N LYS A 177 7.28 8.87 -25.36
CA LYS A 177 5.97 8.66 -24.73
C LYS A 177 4.95 8.10 -25.73
N SER A 178 4.92 8.65 -26.95
CA SER A 178 4.09 8.12 -28.05
C SER A 178 4.42 6.66 -28.38
N LYS A 179 5.71 6.29 -28.40
CA LYS A 179 6.13 4.90 -28.60
C LYS A 179 5.62 3.96 -27.50
N ILE A 180 5.60 4.42 -26.24
CA ILE A 180 5.10 3.65 -25.10
C ILE A 180 3.58 3.52 -25.14
N ASP A 181 2.86 4.58 -25.50
CA ASP A 181 1.41 4.53 -25.66
C ASP A 181 1.01 3.54 -26.77
N ASN A 182 1.72 3.56 -27.91
CA ASN A 182 1.50 2.60 -29.00
C ASN A 182 1.83 1.15 -28.57
N TYR A 183 2.93 0.95 -27.83
CA TYR A 183 3.28 -0.35 -27.27
C TYR A 183 2.19 -0.85 -26.32
N TYR A 184 1.74 0.02 -25.40
CA TYR A 184 0.66 -0.29 -24.46
C TYR A 184 -0.62 -0.68 -25.19
N GLU A 185 -1.09 0.12 -26.15
CA GLU A 185 -2.32 -0.19 -26.89
C GLU A 185 -2.24 -1.50 -27.65
N LYS A 186 -1.09 -1.79 -28.28
CA LYS A 186 -0.85 -3.07 -28.94
C LYS A 186 -0.96 -4.24 -27.96
N GLU A 187 -0.26 -4.19 -26.83
CA GLU A 187 -0.29 -5.26 -25.83
C GLU A 187 -1.69 -5.43 -25.22
N ILE A 188 -2.39 -4.34 -24.93
CA ILE A 188 -3.77 -4.39 -24.42
C ILE A 188 -4.73 -5.01 -25.44
N ASN A 189 -4.61 -4.67 -26.72
CA ASN A 189 -5.44 -5.27 -27.76
C ASN A 189 -5.15 -6.77 -27.91
N GLU A 190 -3.89 -7.20 -27.82
CA GLU A 190 -3.53 -8.62 -27.87
C GLU A 190 -4.01 -9.40 -26.63
N ILE A 191 -3.97 -8.80 -25.45
CA ILE A 191 -4.40 -9.44 -24.20
C ILE A 191 -5.94 -9.47 -24.09
N PHE A 192 -6.61 -8.36 -24.40
CA PHE A 192 -8.02 -8.11 -24.08
C PHE A 192 -8.94 -7.91 -25.29
N GLY A 193 -8.41 -7.77 -26.51
CA GLY A 193 -9.21 -7.42 -27.70
C GLY A 193 -10.37 -8.37 -27.99
N SER A 194 -10.19 -9.68 -27.78
CA SER A 194 -11.28 -10.66 -27.90
C SER A 194 -12.26 -10.67 -26.72
N SER A 195 -11.88 -10.11 -25.57
CA SER A 195 -12.65 -10.14 -24.32
C SER A 195 -13.48 -8.88 -24.07
N GLN A 196 -13.16 -7.75 -24.71
CA GLN A 196 -13.95 -6.51 -24.60
C GLN A 196 -15.38 -6.65 -25.14
N ASN A 197 -15.60 -7.54 -26.13
CA ASN A 197 -16.93 -7.83 -26.66
C ASN A 197 -17.77 -8.77 -25.78
N ILE A 198 -17.16 -9.48 -24.82
CA ILE A 198 -17.82 -10.55 -24.04
C ILE A 198 -18.59 -10.00 -22.83
N LEU A 199 -18.30 -8.77 -22.38
CA LEU A 199 -18.73 -8.26 -21.07
C LEU A 199 -19.46 -6.92 -21.08
N THR A 200 -20.00 -6.48 -22.23
CA THR A 200 -21.18 -5.61 -22.16
C THR A 200 -22.24 -6.43 -21.45
N LYS A 201 -22.43 -6.20 -20.13
CA LYS A 201 -23.51 -6.82 -19.37
C LYS A 201 -24.75 -6.65 -20.24
N PRO A 202 -25.33 -7.73 -20.79
CA PRO A 202 -26.56 -7.57 -21.54
C PRO A 202 -27.50 -6.87 -20.56
N LYS A 203 -28.21 -5.83 -21.01
CA LYS A 203 -29.36 -5.35 -20.25
C LYS A 203 -30.18 -6.60 -19.97
N LYS A 204 -30.13 -7.12 -18.74
CA LYS A 204 -30.78 -8.36 -18.39
C LYS A 204 -32.27 -8.10 -18.60
N ASN A 205 -32.79 -8.56 -19.73
CA ASN A 205 -34.22 -8.58 -19.98
C ASN A 205 -34.76 -9.69 -19.08
N TYR A 206 -35.19 -9.29 -17.89
CA TYR A 206 -35.81 -10.16 -16.91
C TYR A 206 -37.25 -10.54 -17.27
N THR A 207 -37.71 -10.16 -18.47
CA THR A 207 -39.00 -10.58 -19.01
C THR A 207 -38.94 -12.03 -19.44
N GLU A 208 -39.78 -12.86 -18.84
CA GLU A 208 -39.90 -14.28 -19.19
C GLU A 208 -40.52 -14.47 -20.58
N ASN A 209 -40.32 -15.66 -21.16
CA ASN A 209 -40.85 -15.98 -22.49
C ASN A 209 -42.38 -15.89 -22.53
N GLU A 210 -43.07 -16.21 -21.43
CA GLU A 210 -44.53 -16.02 -21.29
C GLU A 210 -44.92 -14.54 -21.43
N THR A 211 -44.20 -13.62 -20.77
CA THR A 211 -44.45 -12.18 -20.91
C THR A 211 -44.16 -11.67 -22.33
N LYS A 212 -43.12 -12.21 -23.00
CA LYS A 212 -42.77 -11.83 -24.38
C LYS A 212 -43.83 -12.31 -25.38
N THR A 213 -44.29 -13.55 -25.26
CA THR A 213 -45.34 -14.12 -26.11
C THR A 213 -46.66 -13.36 -25.95
N LEU A 214 -47.06 -13.00 -24.74
CA LEU A 214 -48.25 -12.15 -24.50
C LEU A 214 -48.10 -10.75 -25.13
N ILE A 215 -46.90 -10.16 -25.10
CA ILE A 215 -46.63 -8.86 -25.75
C ILE A 215 -46.72 -8.98 -27.28
N GLU A 216 -46.21 -10.06 -27.85
CA GLU A 216 -46.30 -10.35 -29.28
C GLU A 216 -47.73 -10.62 -29.72
N GLU A 217 -48.50 -11.39 -28.94
CA GLU A 217 -49.92 -11.65 -29.15
C GLU A 217 -50.73 -10.34 -29.14
N ARG A 218 -50.46 -9.45 -28.17
CA ARG A 218 -51.06 -8.10 -28.17
C ARG A 218 -50.67 -7.29 -29.41
N ARG A 219 -49.41 -7.36 -29.84
CA ARG A 219 -48.94 -6.65 -31.05
C ARG A 219 -49.63 -7.15 -32.31
N SER A 220 -49.85 -8.46 -32.43
CA SER A 220 -50.58 -9.06 -33.55
C SER A 220 -52.04 -8.63 -33.57
N LEU A 221 -52.71 -8.60 -32.40
CA LEU A 221 -54.09 -8.11 -32.30
C LEU A 221 -54.24 -6.61 -32.59
N LEU A 222 -53.23 -5.80 -32.27
CA LEU A 222 -53.22 -4.37 -32.60
C LEU A 222 -53.12 -4.09 -34.11
N LYS A 223 -52.71 -5.08 -34.92
CA LYS A 223 -52.66 -4.98 -36.38
C LYS A 223 -54.01 -5.32 -37.06
N LEU A 224 -54.96 -5.91 -36.33
CA LEU A 224 -56.29 -6.26 -36.83
C LEU A 224 -57.25 -5.07 -36.79
N LYS A 225 -58.37 -5.15 -37.51
CA LYS A 225 -59.44 -4.12 -37.49
C LYS A 225 -59.97 -3.94 -36.07
N LYS A 226 -60.16 -2.68 -35.65
CA LYS A 226 -60.73 -2.33 -34.35
C LYS A 226 -62.23 -2.59 -34.32
N ASP A 227 -62.61 -3.81 -33.97
CA ASP A 227 -63.98 -4.18 -33.63
C ASP A 227 -64.13 -4.40 -32.10
N LYS A 228 -65.38 -4.56 -31.64
CA LYS A 228 -65.71 -4.71 -30.21
C LYS A 228 -65.08 -5.97 -29.59
N HIS A 229 -64.88 -7.02 -30.40
CA HIS A 229 -64.30 -8.28 -29.97
C HIS A 229 -62.78 -8.16 -29.77
N ASN A 230 -62.08 -7.54 -30.72
CA ASN A 230 -60.64 -7.30 -30.68
C ASN A 230 -60.25 -6.31 -29.56
N LEU A 231 -61.07 -5.29 -29.31
CA LEU A 231 -60.86 -4.37 -28.18
C LEU A 231 -60.95 -5.08 -26.81
N LYS A 232 -61.90 -6.02 -26.67
CA LYS A 232 -62.04 -6.84 -25.46
C LYS A 232 -60.85 -7.79 -25.29
N ALA A 233 -60.43 -8.46 -26.35
CA ALA A 233 -59.25 -9.33 -26.35
C ALA A 233 -57.95 -8.57 -26.00
N ILE A 234 -57.75 -7.36 -26.54
CA ILE A 234 -56.61 -6.49 -26.22
C ILE A 234 -56.60 -6.08 -24.74
N SER A 235 -57.78 -5.78 -24.18
CA SER A 235 -57.94 -5.45 -22.76
C SER A 235 -57.59 -6.64 -21.85
N GLU A 236 -58.10 -7.83 -22.18
CA GLU A 236 -57.81 -9.07 -21.44
C GLU A 236 -56.33 -9.45 -21.50
N ILE A 237 -55.70 -9.38 -22.67
CA ILE A 237 -54.26 -9.62 -22.83
C ILE A 237 -53.45 -8.54 -22.10
N SER A 238 -53.87 -7.27 -22.10
CA SER A 238 -53.18 -6.22 -21.34
C SER A 238 -53.23 -6.46 -19.83
N LYS A 239 -54.33 -7.02 -19.31
CA LYS A 239 -54.42 -7.50 -17.91
C LYS A 239 -53.48 -8.67 -17.65
N LYS A 240 -53.44 -9.66 -18.55
CA LYS A 240 -52.51 -10.81 -18.47
C LYS A 240 -51.05 -10.35 -18.49
N ILE A 241 -50.67 -9.45 -19.40
CA ILE A 241 -49.33 -8.83 -19.46
C ILE A 241 -49.00 -8.12 -18.15
N SER A 242 -49.91 -7.31 -17.61
CA SER A 242 -49.68 -6.57 -16.36
C SER A 242 -49.42 -7.52 -15.19
N ASN A 243 -50.17 -8.63 -15.11
CA ASN A 243 -49.96 -9.67 -14.09
C ASN A 243 -48.65 -10.44 -14.31
N SER A 244 -48.31 -10.78 -15.56
CA SER A 244 -47.07 -11.45 -15.92
C SER A 244 -45.84 -10.60 -15.57
N ILE A 245 -45.88 -9.30 -15.87
CA ILE A 245 -44.82 -8.34 -15.49
C ILE A 245 -44.66 -8.24 -13.96
N LYS A 246 -45.76 -8.27 -13.19
CA LYS A 246 -45.70 -8.30 -11.72
C LYS A 246 -45.02 -9.58 -11.21
N LYS A 247 -45.32 -10.74 -11.81
CA LYS A 247 -44.65 -12.01 -11.50
C LYS A 247 -43.16 -11.95 -11.83
N ASP A 248 -42.79 -11.49 -13.03
CA ASP A 248 -41.40 -11.32 -13.47
C ASP A 248 -40.61 -10.42 -12.51
N ARG A 249 -41.18 -9.28 -12.10
CA ARG A 249 -40.56 -8.35 -11.14
C ARG A 249 -40.37 -8.99 -9.77
N THR A 250 -41.36 -9.74 -9.29
CA THR A 250 -41.29 -10.43 -7.99
C THR A 250 -40.23 -11.52 -8.00
N LYS A 251 -40.18 -12.31 -9.07
CA LYS A 251 -39.18 -13.37 -9.26
C LYS A 251 -37.77 -12.79 -9.40
N LYS A 252 -37.59 -11.71 -10.16
CA LYS A 252 -36.35 -10.91 -10.19
C LYS A 252 -35.94 -10.50 -8.78
N ARG A 253 -36.87 -9.90 -8.01
CA ARG A 253 -36.61 -9.44 -6.64
C ARG A 253 -36.10 -10.56 -5.74
N ILE A 254 -36.81 -11.69 -5.73
CA ILE A 254 -36.46 -12.87 -4.92
C ILE A 254 -35.12 -13.44 -5.37
N ASN A 255 -34.90 -13.63 -6.67
CA ASN A 255 -33.65 -14.19 -7.19
C ASN A 255 -32.45 -13.29 -6.92
N THR A 256 -32.58 -11.98 -7.10
CA THR A 256 -31.52 -11.01 -6.79
C THR A 256 -31.20 -11.00 -5.30
N ILE A 257 -32.21 -11.01 -4.43
CA ILE A 257 -32.02 -11.09 -2.97
C ILE A 257 -31.31 -12.40 -2.60
N ASN A 258 -31.81 -13.56 -3.07
CA ASN A 258 -31.23 -14.86 -2.77
C ASN A 258 -29.79 -14.99 -3.27
N TYR A 259 -29.49 -14.50 -4.47
CA TYR A 259 -28.14 -14.48 -5.01
C TYR A 259 -27.17 -13.68 -4.14
N HIS A 260 -27.55 -12.45 -3.75
CA HIS A 260 -26.67 -11.59 -2.94
C HIS A 260 -26.58 -12.05 -1.48
N ILE A 261 -27.64 -12.65 -0.90
CA ILE A 261 -27.57 -13.29 0.41
C ILE A 261 -26.56 -14.45 0.36
N LYS A 262 -26.69 -15.37 -0.62
CA LYS A 262 -25.77 -16.51 -0.77
C LYS A 262 -24.33 -16.08 -1.05
N LYS A 263 -24.12 -15.07 -1.90
CA LYS A 263 -22.77 -14.66 -2.34
C LYS A 263 -22.09 -13.66 -1.42
N THR A 264 -22.83 -12.76 -0.79
CA THR A 264 -22.27 -11.61 -0.06
C THR A 264 -22.73 -11.49 1.40
N GLY A 265 -23.62 -12.38 1.86
CA GLY A 265 -24.09 -12.41 3.25
C GLY A 265 -24.98 -11.23 3.66
N GLY A 266 -25.41 -10.37 2.71
CA GLY A 266 -26.14 -9.15 3.04
C GLY A 266 -27.10 -8.67 1.95
N VAL A 267 -28.18 -8.02 2.39
CA VAL A 267 -29.28 -7.55 1.52
C VAL A 267 -29.04 -6.18 0.87
N LYS A 268 -28.07 -5.39 1.37
CA LYS A 268 -27.80 -4.02 0.89
C LYS A 268 -27.46 -3.96 -0.61
N LYS A 269 -26.68 -4.92 -1.11
CA LYS A 269 -26.33 -5.00 -2.54
C LYS A 269 -27.52 -5.40 -3.41
N ALA A 270 -28.35 -6.32 -2.92
CA ALA A 270 -29.60 -6.68 -3.59
C ALA A 270 -30.52 -5.46 -3.71
N LEU A 271 -30.67 -4.71 -2.62
CA LEU A 271 -31.49 -3.50 -2.61
C LEU A 271 -30.99 -2.48 -3.64
N ASN A 272 -29.67 -2.20 -3.67
CA ASN A 272 -29.08 -1.27 -4.64
C ASN A 272 -29.24 -1.71 -6.10
N GLU A 273 -29.25 -3.02 -6.39
CA GLU A 273 -29.50 -3.54 -7.75
C GLU A 273 -30.99 -3.47 -8.14
N LEU A 274 -31.88 -3.62 -7.15
CA LEU A 274 -33.33 -3.59 -7.34
C LEU A 274 -33.90 -2.17 -7.38
N VAL A 275 -33.21 -1.21 -6.76
CA VAL A 275 -33.53 0.20 -6.84
C VAL A 275 -33.16 0.69 -8.24
N GLU A 276 -34.17 0.84 -9.10
CA GLU A 276 -34.01 1.38 -10.46
C GLU A 276 -33.91 2.92 -10.49
N SER A 277 -33.97 3.60 -9.32
CA SER A 277 -33.77 5.05 -9.25
C SER A 277 -32.30 5.38 -9.45
N LYS A 278 -31.98 6.07 -10.54
CA LYS A 278 -30.67 6.68 -10.69
C LYS A 278 -30.56 7.82 -9.68
N ASN A 279 -29.58 7.74 -8.77
CA ASN A 279 -29.29 8.81 -7.81
C ASN A 279 -28.64 9.98 -8.58
N TRP A 280 -29.47 10.88 -9.09
CA TRP A 280 -29.04 12.10 -9.77
C TRP A 280 -28.91 13.24 -8.78
N ILE A 281 -28.01 14.19 -9.05
CA ILE A 281 -27.93 15.45 -8.31
C ILE A 281 -29.03 16.35 -8.90
N PRO A 282 -30.16 16.57 -8.20
CA PRO A 282 -31.31 17.24 -8.81
C PRO A 282 -31.03 18.71 -9.11
N ASN A 283 -30.31 19.36 -8.21
CA ASN A 283 -29.95 20.77 -8.23
C ASN A 283 -28.59 20.97 -7.54
N ILE A 284 -27.94 22.08 -7.84
CA ILE A 284 -26.72 22.50 -7.13
C ILE A 284 -26.71 24.02 -6.99
N ARG A 285 -26.15 24.53 -5.89
CA ARG A 285 -26.02 25.97 -5.66
C ARG A 285 -24.79 26.49 -6.41
N ASN A 286 -24.97 27.55 -7.18
CA ASN A 286 -23.86 28.23 -7.83
C ASN A 286 -23.12 29.16 -6.84
N LYS A 287 -22.02 29.79 -7.29
CA LYS A 287 -21.20 30.69 -6.47
C LYS A 287 -21.98 31.89 -5.89
N ASN A 288 -23.09 32.29 -6.53
CA ASN A 288 -23.93 33.41 -6.12
C ASN A 288 -25.08 32.98 -5.21
N GLY A 289 -25.10 31.73 -4.75
CA GLY A 289 -26.13 31.22 -3.86
C GLY A 289 -27.43 30.77 -4.53
N LYS A 290 -27.54 30.88 -5.86
CA LYS A 290 -28.74 30.50 -6.61
C LYS A 290 -28.74 29.01 -6.95
N GLN A 291 -29.89 28.35 -6.81
CA GLN A 291 -30.07 26.97 -7.22
C GLN A 291 -30.12 26.84 -8.75
N GLU A 292 -29.31 25.93 -9.28
CA GLU A 292 -29.29 25.54 -10.68
C GLU A 292 -29.82 24.13 -10.86
N THR A 293 -30.76 23.97 -11.78
CA THR A 293 -31.45 22.71 -12.07
C THR A 293 -31.16 22.17 -13.47
N LYS A 294 -30.62 23.02 -14.35
CA LYS A 294 -30.25 22.64 -15.72
C LYS A 294 -29.02 21.74 -15.70
N ARG A 295 -29.10 20.57 -16.35
CA ARG A 295 -28.05 19.53 -16.33
C ARG A 295 -26.69 20.03 -16.82
N GLY A 296 -26.69 20.76 -17.94
CA GLY A 296 -25.47 21.38 -18.49
C GLY A 296 -24.81 22.35 -17.51
N ASN A 297 -25.61 23.13 -16.78
CA ASN A 297 -25.09 24.07 -15.78
C ASN A 297 -24.55 23.34 -14.54
N ILE A 298 -25.25 22.30 -14.07
CA ILE A 298 -24.81 21.51 -12.90
C ILE A 298 -23.44 20.88 -13.17
N ILE A 299 -23.24 20.28 -14.35
CA ILE A 299 -21.95 19.68 -14.68
C ILE A 299 -20.85 20.74 -14.87
N GLN A 300 -21.18 21.90 -15.42
CA GLN A 300 -20.21 23.01 -15.52
C GLN A 300 -19.82 23.52 -14.14
N ILE A 301 -20.78 23.75 -13.24
CA ILE A 301 -20.50 24.18 -11.86
C ILE A 301 -19.62 23.18 -11.13
N ALA A 302 -19.92 21.88 -11.26
CA ALA A 302 -19.08 20.84 -10.68
C ALA A 302 -17.68 20.82 -11.29
N THR A 303 -17.58 20.96 -12.63
CA THR A 303 -16.30 20.99 -13.35
C THR A 303 -15.47 22.19 -12.93
N ASP A 304 -16.03 23.40 -12.93
CA ASP A 304 -15.36 24.62 -12.51
C ASP A 304 -14.90 24.53 -11.07
N PHE A 305 -15.75 24.02 -10.18
CA PHE A 305 -15.43 23.86 -8.77
C PHE A 305 -14.20 22.96 -8.57
N TYR A 306 -14.19 21.76 -9.16
CA TYR A 306 -13.06 20.83 -9.02
C TYR A 306 -11.83 21.27 -9.83
N LYS A 307 -12.01 21.92 -10.98
CA LYS A 307 -10.93 22.53 -11.77
C LYS A 307 -10.21 23.60 -10.96
N THR A 308 -10.94 24.45 -10.22
CA THR A 308 -10.34 25.39 -9.27
C THR A 308 -9.72 24.66 -8.07
N LEU A 309 -10.40 23.66 -7.50
CA LEU A 309 -9.88 22.92 -6.34
C LEU A 309 -8.53 22.24 -6.63
N TYR A 310 -8.34 21.69 -7.82
CA TYR A 310 -7.13 20.98 -8.22
C TYR A 310 -6.12 21.86 -8.98
N ALA A 311 -6.36 23.17 -9.11
CA ALA A 311 -5.44 24.09 -9.75
C ALA A 311 -4.15 24.29 -8.93
N ALA A 312 -3.06 24.64 -9.61
CA ALA A 312 -1.80 24.99 -8.96
C ALA A 312 -1.92 26.31 -8.20
N GLU A 313 -1.19 26.44 -7.09
CA GLU A 313 -1.09 27.71 -6.34
C GLU A 313 0.02 28.59 -6.94
N PRO A 314 -0.15 29.92 -7.01
CA PRO A 314 0.83 30.83 -7.63
C PRO A 314 2.22 30.88 -6.95
N ASN A 315 2.34 30.43 -5.70
CA ASN A 315 3.49 30.75 -4.82
C ASN A 315 4.24 29.55 -4.24
N THR A 316 4.04 28.32 -4.73
CA THR A 316 4.96 27.23 -4.37
C THR A 316 6.27 27.45 -5.10
N LYS A 317 7.23 28.14 -4.46
CA LYS A 317 8.64 28.11 -4.90
C LYS A 317 8.97 26.66 -5.21
N GLU A 318 9.39 26.39 -6.44
CA GLU A 318 9.91 25.07 -6.81
C GLU A 318 11.09 24.80 -5.89
N ALA A 319 10.87 24.08 -4.79
CA ALA A 319 11.94 23.38 -4.14
C ALA A 319 12.37 22.32 -5.16
N VAL A 320 13.35 22.69 -5.97
CA VAL A 320 14.08 21.75 -6.81
C VAL A 320 14.73 20.77 -5.84
N THR A 321 14.00 19.71 -5.48
CA THR A 321 14.65 18.50 -5.00
C THR A 321 15.40 18.00 -6.22
N ASN A 322 16.64 18.45 -6.38
CA ASN A 322 17.63 17.72 -7.18
C ASN A 322 17.64 16.33 -6.56
N ILE A 323 16.88 15.42 -7.15
CA ILE A 323 17.05 14.00 -6.90
C ILE A 323 18.35 13.70 -7.63
N GLU A 324 19.48 14.02 -7.01
CA GLU A 324 20.81 13.81 -7.59
C GLU A 324 20.92 12.34 -8.00
N ASP A 325 21.39 12.10 -9.23
CA ASP A 325 21.39 10.79 -9.90
C ASP A 325 22.40 9.78 -9.32
N GLU A 326 22.99 10.07 -8.16
CA GLU A 326 24.14 9.31 -7.65
C GLU A 326 23.82 7.90 -7.10
N ASP A 327 22.55 7.48 -7.04
CA ASP A 327 22.19 6.12 -6.64
C ASP A 327 21.26 5.45 -7.65
N ILE A 328 21.82 4.60 -8.51
CA ILE A 328 21.06 3.63 -9.30
C ILE A 328 20.70 2.46 -8.37
N GLU A 329 19.73 2.66 -7.48
CA GLU A 329 19.11 1.54 -6.77
C GLU A 329 18.40 0.65 -7.80
N ASP A 330 18.96 -0.55 -8.03
CA ASP A 330 18.37 -1.51 -8.96
C ASP A 330 17.16 -2.18 -8.30
N ILE A 331 15.97 -1.71 -8.66
CA ILE A 331 14.71 -2.32 -8.23
C ILE A 331 14.46 -3.57 -9.07
N PRO A 332 14.26 -4.76 -8.44
CA PRO A 332 14.04 -5.99 -9.17
C PRO A 332 12.75 -5.96 -10.00
N ASP A 333 12.72 -6.70 -11.10
CA ASP A 333 11.49 -6.92 -11.87
C ASP A 333 10.37 -7.56 -11.02
N PHE A 334 9.12 -7.36 -11.42
CA PHE A 334 7.98 -8.08 -10.88
C PHE A 334 8.02 -9.55 -11.31
N ILE A 335 7.85 -10.44 -10.33
CA ILE A 335 7.65 -11.87 -10.60
C ILE A 335 6.18 -12.15 -10.89
N GLN A 336 5.93 -13.24 -11.63
CA GLN A 336 4.57 -13.60 -12.04
C GLN A 336 3.61 -13.78 -10.84
N SER A 337 4.07 -14.40 -9.76
CA SER A 337 3.26 -14.64 -8.56
C SER A 337 2.88 -13.35 -7.81
N GLU A 338 3.70 -12.29 -7.88
CA GLU A 338 3.33 -10.97 -7.34
C GLU A 338 2.13 -10.40 -8.13
N ILE A 339 2.16 -10.51 -9.46
CA ILE A 339 1.11 -10.03 -10.36
C ILE A 339 -0.17 -10.81 -10.14
N GLU A 340 -0.10 -12.14 -10.08
CA GLU A 340 -1.25 -13.00 -9.80
C GLU A 340 -1.91 -12.63 -8.47
N LYS A 341 -1.12 -12.50 -7.39
CA LYS A 341 -1.63 -12.08 -6.08
C LYS A 341 -2.27 -10.69 -6.13
N ALA A 342 -1.66 -9.73 -6.83
CA ALA A 342 -2.20 -8.39 -7.00
C ALA A 342 -3.55 -8.39 -7.74
N ILE A 343 -3.70 -9.19 -8.81
CA ILE A 343 -4.95 -9.35 -9.56
C ILE A 343 -6.01 -10.06 -8.71
N GLN A 344 -5.66 -11.15 -8.03
CA GLN A 344 -6.60 -11.91 -7.19
C GLN A 344 -7.19 -11.05 -6.07
N SER A 345 -6.37 -10.18 -5.47
CA SER A 345 -6.79 -9.26 -4.41
C SER A 345 -7.83 -8.21 -4.86
N GLN A 346 -7.98 -7.98 -6.17
CA GLN A 346 -8.96 -7.03 -6.68
C GLN A 346 -10.39 -7.50 -6.42
N LYS A 347 -11.22 -6.61 -5.88
CA LYS A 347 -12.65 -6.91 -5.62
C LYS A 347 -13.43 -6.91 -6.94
N THR A 348 -14.27 -7.92 -7.16
CA THR A 348 -15.20 -7.97 -8.30
C THR A 348 -16.37 -7.01 -8.10
N ASP A 349 -17.17 -6.81 -9.14
CA ASP A 349 -18.33 -5.92 -9.18
C ASP A 349 -17.97 -4.45 -8.88
N LYS A 350 -16.77 -4.03 -9.29
CA LYS A 350 -16.29 -2.65 -9.19
C LYS A 350 -16.42 -1.94 -10.54
N ALA A 351 -16.71 -0.64 -10.49
CA ALA A 351 -16.78 0.19 -11.69
C ALA A 351 -15.40 0.24 -12.37
N PRO A 352 -15.32 0.00 -13.69
CA PRO A 352 -14.08 0.14 -14.43
C PRO A 352 -13.71 1.61 -14.65
N GLY A 353 -12.46 1.84 -15.03
CA GLY A 353 -11.98 3.15 -15.48
C GLY A 353 -12.44 3.48 -16.90
N PRO A 354 -11.83 4.51 -17.52
CA PRO A 354 -12.12 4.92 -18.89
C PRO A 354 -11.91 3.83 -19.95
N ASP A 355 -11.00 2.89 -19.69
CA ASP A 355 -10.67 1.74 -20.53
C ASP A 355 -11.72 0.63 -20.54
N LYS A 356 -12.71 0.68 -19.63
CA LYS A 356 -13.78 -0.32 -19.46
C LYS A 356 -13.30 -1.74 -19.14
N ILE A 357 -12.01 -1.94 -18.84
CA ILE A 357 -11.47 -3.24 -18.44
C ILE A 357 -11.88 -3.51 -16.99
N THR A 358 -12.69 -4.53 -16.76
CA THR A 358 -13.17 -4.85 -15.40
C THR A 358 -12.24 -5.81 -14.66
N ASN A 359 -12.39 -5.89 -13.34
CA ASN A 359 -11.60 -6.82 -12.52
C ASN A 359 -11.89 -8.28 -12.84
N GLU A 360 -13.09 -8.61 -13.34
CA GLU A 360 -13.44 -9.95 -13.82
C GLU A 360 -12.58 -10.34 -15.03
N ILE A 361 -12.43 -9.42 -16.00
CA ILE A 361 -11.58 -9.65 -17.17
C ILE A 361 -10.13 -9.87 -16.73
N LEU A 362 -9.62 -9.06 -15.80
CA LEU A 362 -8.26 -9.23 -15.27
C LEU A 362 -8.07 -10.59 -14.59
N LYS A 363 -9.05 -11.09 -13.85
CA LYS A 363 -8.95 -12.41 -13.21
C LYS A 363 -8.93 -13.56 -14.22
N LEU A 364 -9.58 -13.43 -15.38
CA LEU A 364 -9.49 -14.40 -16.47
C LEU A 364 -8.09 -14.43 -17.12
N VAL A 365 -7.30 -13.37 -17.01
CA VAL A 365 -5.91 -13.37 -17.51
C VAL A 365 -5.05 -14.36 -16.73
N ILE A 366 -5.34 -14.60 -15.44
CA ILE A 366 -4.61 -15.56 -14.61
C ILE A 366 -4.72 -16.97 -15.19
N THR A 367 -5.87 -17.32 -15.77
CA THR A 367 -6.08 -18.65 -16.37
C THR A 367 -5.47 -18.78 -17.76
N ALA A 368 -4.82 -17.74 -18.30
CA ALA A 368 -4.22 -17.70 -19.63
C ALA A 368 -2.71 -17.35 -19.53
N PRO A 369 -1.81 -18.36 -19.43
CA PRO A 369 -0.39 -18.14 -19.17
C PRO A 369 0.31 -17.18 -20.16
N ASP A 370 -0.01 -17.27 -21.45
CA ASP A 370 0.58 -16.38 -22.47
C ASP A 370 0.20 -14.91 -22.26
N LYS A 371 -1.06 -14.67 -21.91
CA LYS A 371 -1.58 -13.32 -21.63
C LYS A 371 -0.99 -12.75 -20.35
N LEU A 372 -0.85 -13.60 -19.32
CA LEU A 372 -0.22 -13.21 -18.06
C LEU A 372 1.26 -12.88 -18.24
N LYS A 373 1.98 -13.64 -19.08
CA LYS A 373 3.38 -13.36 -19.43
C LYS A 373 3.51 -12.01 -20.12
N LYS A 374 2.67 -11.70 -21.12
CA LYS A 374 2.66 -10.38 -21.78
C LYS A 374 2.37 -9.24 -20.81
N LEU A 375 1.40 -9.42 -19.92
CA LEU A 375 1.07 -8.44 -18.89
C LEU A 375 2.27 -8.16 -17.96
N LYS A 376 2.97 -9.22 -17.55
CA LYS A 376 4.21 -9.11 -16.77
C LYS A 376 5.29 -8.36 -17.52
N ASP A 377 5.54 -8.72 -18.76
CA ASP A 377 6.58 -8.09 -19.58
C ASP A 377 6.29 -6.60 -19.82
N MET A 378 5.01 -6.24 -20.01
CA MET A 378 4.54 -4.86 -20.06
C MET A 378 4.80 -4.11 -18.74
N TYR A 379 4.42 -4.67 -17.58
CA TYR A 379 4.68 -4.03 -16.29
C TYR A 379 6.17 -3.87 -15.98
N ASN A 380 7.00 -4.86 -16.32
CA ASN A 380 8.45 -4.76 -16.14
C ASN A 380 9.09 -3.78 -17.10
N THR A 381 8.55 -3.65 -18.33
CA THR A 381 8.98 -2.61 -19.26
C THR A 381 8.71 -1.22 -18.67
N ILE A 382 7.50 -0.97 -18.17
CA ILE A 382 7.14 0.30 -17.50
C ILE A 382 8.02 0.55 -16.27
N LEU A 383 8.28 -0.49 -15.47
CA LEU A 383 9.17 -0.37 -14.31
C LEU A 383 10.58 0.04 -14.74
N ARG A 384 11.14 -0.57 -15.79
CA ARG A 384 12.50 -0.32 -16.27
C ARG A 384 12.66 1.03 -16.97
N THR A 385 11.68 1.42 -17.79
CA THR A 385 11.70 2.70 -18.52
C THR A 385 11.29 3.88 -17.65
N GLU A 386 10.58 3.61 -16.55
CA GLU A 386 10.00 4.62 -15.64
C GLU A 386 8.94 5.52 -16.30
N LEU A 387 8.47 5.11 -17.47
CA LEU A 387 7.55 5.86 -18.30
C LEU A 387 6.19 5.16 -18.32
N ILE A 388 5.17 5.89 -17.88
CA ILE A 388 3.80 5.39 -17.78
C ILE A 388 2.97 5.70 -19.03
N PRO A 389 2.06 4.79 -19.44
CA PRO A 389 1.11 5.06 -20.51
C PRO A 389 0.21 6.26 -20.18
N SER A 390 -0.04 7.15 -21.14
CA SER A 390 -0.86 8.34 -20.93
C SER A 390 -2.29 8.02 -20.51
N GLN A 391 -2.80 6.86 -20.91
CA GLN A 391 -4.12 6.35 -20.53
C GLN A 391 -4.24 6.10 -19.01
N TRP A 392 -3.13 5.84 -18.31
CA TRP A 392 -3.11 5.65 -16.84
C TRP A 392 -3.17 6.96 -16.06
N ALA A 393 -2.81 8.07 -16.70
CA ALA A 393 -2.87 9.41 -16.10
C ALA A 393 -4.29 10.00 -16.12
N LYS A 394 -5.15 9.52 -17.03
CA LYS A 394 -6.54 9.95 -17.19
C LYS A 394 -7.45 9.32 -16.14
N SER A 395 -8.32 10.12 -15.53
CA SER A 395 -9.32 9.64 -14.59
C SER A 395 -10.70 10.24 -14.83
N THR A 396 -11.74 9.54 -14.40
CA THR A 396 -13.11 10.06 -14.42
C THR A 396 -13.60 10.21 -12.99
N ILE A 397 -13.90 11.43 -12.58
CA ILE A 397 -14.34 11.73 -11.21
C ILE A 397 -15.86 11.58 -11.15
N VAL A 398 -16.33 10.71 -10.25
CA VAL A 398 -17.74 10.60 -9.89
C VAL A 398 -17.97 11.18 -8.50
N LEU A 399 -19.09 11.87 -8.32
CA LEU A 399 -19.39 12.57 -7.07
C LEU A 399 -20.31 11.74 -6.19
N LEU A 400 -19.91 11.56 -4.93
CA LEU A 400 -20.71 10.86 -3.92
C LEU A 400 -21.05 11.82 -2.77
N HIS A 401 -22.34 12.03 -2.52
CA HIS A 401 -22.78 12.85 -1.38
C HIS A 401 -22.28 12.22 -0.06
N LYS A 402 -21.59 13.02 0.77
CA LYS A 402 -21.01 12.60 2.06
C LYS A 402 -21.98 12.87 3.21
N LYS A 403 -22.30 14.13 3.47
CA LYS A 403 -23.16 14.61 4.58
C LYS A 403 -23.56 16.07 4.36
N GLY A 404 -24.57 16.57 5.06
CA GLY A 404 -25.02 17.98 4.97
C GLY A 404 -25.88 18.27 3.74
N ASP A 405 -26.01 19.56 3.42
CA ASP A 405 -26.82 20.06 2.30
C ASP A 405 -26.43 19.39 0.97
N ARG A 406 -27.42 18.87 0.24
CA ARG A 406 -27.23 18.22 -1.08
C ARG A 406 -27.02 19.21 -2.20
N ASP A 407 -27.37 20.47 -1.99
CA ASP A 407 -27.20 21.51 -3.00
C ASP A 407 -25.79 22.10 -2.97
N ASN A 408 -25.03 21.88 -1.89
CA ASN A 408 -23.66 22.33 -1.76
C ASN A 408 -22.68 21.29 -2.34
N ILE A 409 -21.97 21.65 -3.41
CA ILE A 409 -20.95 20.82 -4.07
C ILE A 409 -19.82 20.39 -3.10
N GLU A 410 -19.52 21.16 -2.07
CA GLU A 410 -18.48 20.83 -1.09
C GLU A 410 -18.79 19.60 -0.25
N ASN A 411 -20.08 19.26 -0.14
CA ASN A 411 -20.56 18.09 0.58
C ASN A 411 -20.43 16.79 -0.24
N TYR A 412 -19.91 16.86 -1.46
CA TYR A 412 -19.64 15.70 -2.30
C TYR A 412 -18.16 15.31 -2.26
N ARG A 413 -17.93 13.99 -2.17
CA ARG A 413 -16.61 13.37 -2.29
C ARG A 413 -16.33 13.04 -3.76
N PRO A 414 -15.21 13.51 -4.33
CA PRO A 414 -14.78 13.11 -5.66
C PRO A 414 -14.14 11.72 -5.58
N ILE A 415 -14.62 10.75 -6.35
CA ILE A 415 -13.98 9.43 -6.49
C ILE A 415 -13.42 9.31 -7.91
N SER A 416 -12.11 9.15 -8.02
CA SER A 416 -11.40 8.98 -9.29
C SER A 416 -11.49 7.54 -9.78
N LEU A 417 -12.23 7.32 -10.86
CA LEU A 417 -12.23 6.06 -11.60
C LEU A 417 -11.05 6.05 -12.57
N MET A 418 -10.05 5.22 -12.25
CA MET A 418 -8.85 4.98 -13.06
C MET A 418 -8.87 3.59 -13.68
N SER A 419 -8.02 3.37 -14.69
CA SER A 419 -7.77 2.06 -15.30
C SER A 419 -7.52 0.99 -14.23
N ASN A 420 -8.15 -0.18 -14.39
CA ASN A 420 -7.91 -1.29 -13.46
C ASN A 420 -6.51 -1.91 -13.66
N LEU A 421 -5.93 -1.80 -14.85
CA LEU A 421 -4.53 -2.19 -15.11
C LEU A 421 -3.55 -1.31 -14.35
N TYR A 422 -3.81 0.01 -14.35
CA TYR A 422 -3.09 0.96 -13.51
C TYR A 422 -3.19 0.57 -12.03
N LYS A 423 -4.41 0.28 -11.53
CA LYS A 423 -4.59 -0.08 -10.11
C LYS A 423 -3.83 -1.34 -9.72
N VAL A 424 -3.73 -2.33 -10.60
CA VAL A 424 -2.90 -3.52 -10.35
C VAL A 424 -1.42 -3.14 -10.26
N PHE A 425 -0.93 -2.31 -11.19
CA PHE A 425 0.44 -1.82 -11.15
C PHE A 425 0.75 -0.99 -9.89
N ALA A 426 -0.12 -0.03 -9.55
CA ALA A 426 -0.04 0.75 -8.31
C ALA A 426 -0.05 -0.14 -7.07
N LYS A 427 -0.84 -1.23 -7.09
CA LYS A 427 -0.90 -2.21 -6.00
C LYS A 427 0.40 -3.02 -5.88
N LEU A 428 1.07 -3.34 -6.99
CA LEU A 428 2.38 -3.99 -6.97
C LEU A 428 3.44 -3.11 -6.31
N ILE A 429 3.52 -1.84 -6.72
CA ILE A 429 4.40 -0.85 -6.09
C ILE A 429 4.08 -0.71 -4.60
N LEU A 430 2.79 -0.55 -4.27
CA LEU A 430 2.33 -0.44 -2.89
C LEU A 430 2.76 -1.64 -2.04
N ASN A 431 2.57 -2.87 -2.53
CA ASN A 431 2.92 -4.07 -1.76
C ASN A 431 4.41 -4.12 -1.41
N ARG A 432 5.28 -3.66 -2.31
CA ARG A 432 6.72 -3.57 -2.06
C ARG A 432 7.09 -2.43 -1.10
N LEU A 433 6.39 -1.29 -1.18
CA LEU A 433 6.64 -0.13 -0.31
C LEU A 433 5.93 -0.20 1.04
N THR A 434 4.97 -1.11 1.24
CA THR A 434 4.15 -1.15 2.47
C THR A 434 5.01 -1.32 3.72
N GLY A 435 6.00 -2.22 3.68
CA GLY A 435 6.90 -2.43 4.82
C GLY A 435 7.71 -1.18 5.18
N LEU A 436 8.21 -0.46 4.17
CA LEU A 436 8.93 0.80 4.36
C LEU A 436 8.00 1.86 4.96
N PHE A 437 6.82 2.08 4.36
CA PHE A 437 5.86 3.04 4.88
C PHE A 437 5.47 2.71 6.33
N ASP A 438 5.17 1.46 6.65
CA ASP A 438 4.74 1.07 8.00
C ASP A 438 5.82 1.25 9.07
N GLN A 439 7.10 1.05 8.70
CA GLN A 439 8.25 1.31 9.58
C GLN A 439 8.47 2.80 9.86
N GLN A 440 8.10 3.67 8.92
CA GLN A 440 8.27 5.12 9.04
C GLN A 440 7.11 5.79 9.80
N GLN A 441 6.07 5.05 10.19
CA GLN A 441 4.90 5.58 10.89
C GLN A 441 4.98 5.28 12.40
N PRO A 442 4.80 6.29 13.28
CA PRO A 442 4.83 6.09 14.72
C PRO A 442 3.51 5.45 15.20
N MET A 443 3.45 5.02 16.47
CA MET A 443 2.32 4.24 17.00
C MET A 443 1.00 5.03 17.01
N GLU A 444 1.09 6.35 17.14
CA GLU A 444 -0.01 7.31 17.18
C GLU A 444 -0.76 7.40 15.85
N GLN A 445 -0.18 6.97 14.73
CA GLN A 445 -0.88 6.86 13.45
C GLN A 445 -1.45 5.45 13.28
N ALA A 446 -2.77 5.33 13.42
CA ALA A 446 -3.52 4.09 13.19
C ALA A 446 -4.12 3.99 11.78
N GLY A 447 -4.26 5.11 11.08
CA GLY A 447 -4.89 5.17 9.75
C GLY A 447 -4.16 4.34 8.70
N PHE A 448 -4.90 3.54 7.93
CA PHE A 448 -4.37 2.76 6.79
C PHE A 448 -3.23 1.79 7.12
N ARG A 449 -3.12 1.32 8.37
CA ARG A 449 -2.12 0.35 8.81
C ARG A 449 -2.76 -0.96 9.24
N ALA A 450 -2.06 -2.06 9.01
CA ALA A 450 -2.49 -3.37 9.48
C ALA A 450 -2.20 -3.49 10.98
N GLY A 451 -3.14 -4.06 11.74
CA GLY A 451 -2.99 -4.26 13.19
C GLY A 451 -3.34 -3.05 14.06
N PHE A 452 -3.80 -1.94 13.46
CA PHE A 452 -4.25 -0.74 14.18
C PHE A 452 -5.73 -0.47 13.89
N SER A 453 -6.45 0.05 14.88
CA SER A 453 -7.87 0.33 14.76
C SER A 453 -8.27 1.64 15.43
N THR A 454 -9.45 2.16 15.07
CA THR A 454 -10.07 3.29 15.78
C THR A 454 -10.46 2.95 17.22
N ILE A 455 -10.64 1.65 17.52
CA ILE A 455 -11.01 1.18 18.87
C ILE A 455 -9.86 1.46 19.84
N ASP A 456 -8.62 1.27 19.39
CA ASP A 456 -7.43 1.56 20.18
C ASP A 456 -7.39 3.05 20.60
N HIS A 457 -7.64 3.96 19.65
CA HIS A 457 -7.70 5.39 19.93
C HIS A 457 -8.87 5.78 20.84
N MET A 458 -10.06 5.18 20.64
CA MET A 458 -11.19 5.40 21.52
C MET A 458 -10.90 4.94 22.96
N HIS A 459 -10.22 3.80 23.11
CA HIS A 459 -9.81 3.30 24.41
C HIS A 459 -8.81 4.26 25.08
N VAL A 460 -7.77 4.71 24.37
CA VAL A 460 -6.80 5.69 24.89
C VAL A 460 -7.49 6.97 25.34
N LEU A 461 -8.37 7.55 24.52
CA LEU A 461 -9.11 8.76 24.89
C LEU A 461 -10.00 8.55 26.12
N LYS A 462 -10.69 7.41 26.20
CA LYS A 462 -11.52 7.07 27.36
C LYS A 462 -10.68 6.97 28.64
N GLN A 463 -9.55 6.27 28.59
CA GLN A 463 -8.63 6.15 29.72
C GLN A 463 -8.08 7.51 30.15
N LEU A 464 -7.72 8.38 29.19
CA LEU A 464 -7.27 9.74 29.50
C LEU A 464 -8.35 10.53 30.25
N ILE A 465 -9.59 10.51 29.76
CA ILE A 465 -10.71 11.23 30.40
C ILE A 465 -10.96 10.70 31.81
N GLU A 466 -11.07 9.38 31.97
CA GLU A 466 -11.34 8.75 33.27
C GLU A 466 -10.23 9.01 34.28
N LYS A 467 -8.96 8.88 33.87
CA LYS A 467 -7.82 9.07 34.78
C LYS A 467 -7.56 10.53 35.10
N SER A 468 -7.75 11.44 34.15
CA SER A 468 -7.68 12.87 34.44
C SER A 468 -8.75 13.29 35.44
N ALA A 469 -9.97 12.75 35.33
CA ALA A 469 -11.03 12.97 36.30
C ALA A 469 -10.72 12.36 37.69
N GLU A 470 -10.24 11.12 37.74
CA GLU A 470 -9.89 10.42 38.99
C GLU A 470 -8.81 11.15 39.79
N TYR A 471 -7.79 11.70 39.12
CA TYR A 471 -6.67 12.38 39.76
C TYR A 471 -6.80 13.92 39.79
N GLY A 472 -7.94 14.48 39.39
CA GLY A 472 -8.15 15.93 39.35
C GLY A 472 -7.15 16.68 38.46
N LYS A 473 -6.67 16.05 37.37
CA LYS A 473 -5.76 16.67 36.41
C LYS A 473 -6.55 17.29 35.27
N ALA A 474 -6.16 18.50 34.86
CA ALA A 474 -6.76 19.13 33.69
C ALA A 474 -6.40 18.35 32.41
N LEU A 475 -7.39 18.23 31.51
CA LEU A 475 -7.24 17.55 30.22
C LEU A 475 -7.95 18.36 29.15
N TYR A 476 -7.18 18.83 28.17
CA TYR A 476 -7.68 19.57 27.03
C TYR A 476 -7.56 18.70 25.78
N ILE A 477 -8.67 18.56 25.04
CA ILE A 477 -8.75 17.75 23.84
C ILE A 477 -9.25 18.60 22.67
N ALA A 478 -8.50 18.63 21.57
CA ALA A 478 -8.94 19.25 20.32
C ALA A 478 -9.10 18.21 19.22
N PHE A 479 -10.24 18.26 18.52
CA PHE A 479 -10.47 17.47 17.31
C PHE A 479 -10.22 18.33 16.08
N VAL A 480 -9.20 17.99 15.30
CA VAL A 480 -8.79 18.73 14.10
C VAL A 480 -9.37 18.06 12.86
N ASP A 481 -10.08 18.85 12.04
CA ASP A 481 -10.63 18.43 10.74
C ASP A 481 -9.98 19.24 9.62
N TYR A 482 -9.37 18.55 8.65
CA TYR A 482 -8.80 19.21 7.47
C TYR A 482 -9.84 19.39 6.37
N SER A 483 -9.90 20.59 5.79
CA SER A 483 -10.77 20.85 4.64
C SER A 483 -10.24 20.16 3.39
N LYS A 484 -10.96 19.13 2.94
CA LYS A 484 -10.67 18.37 1.71
C LYS A 484 -9.22 17.85 1.67
N ALA A 485 -8.74 17.30 2.78
CA ALA A 485 -7.36 16.85 2.97
C ALA A 485 -6.75 16.14 1.75
N PHE A 486 -7.41 15.12 1.21
CA PHE A 486 -6.91 14.36 0.07
C PHE A 486 -6.80 15.20 -1.21
N ASP A 487 -7.65 16.20 -1.40
CA ASP A 487 -7.71 17.01 -2.62
C ASP A 487 -6.76 18.21 -2.61
N SER A 488 -6.23 18.58 -1.44
CA SER A 488 -5.48 19.84 -1.24
C SER A 488 -3.96 19.69 -1.19
N ILE A 489 -3.44 18.46 -1.08
CA ILE A 489 -2.00 18.16 -0.93
C ILE A 489 -1.15 18.72 -2.06
N TYR A 490 -0.04 19.40 -1.74
CA TYR A 490 0.94 19.80 -2.75
C TYR A 490 1.85 18.64 -3.17
N HIS A 491 2.01 18.45 -4.49
CA HIS A 491 2.84 17.37 -5.03
C HIS A 491 4.32 17.53 -4.68
N ASN A 492 4.84 18.75 -4.60
CA ASN A 492 6.24 18.97 -4.19
C ASN A 492 6.48 18.50 -2.75
N SER A 493 5.55 18.78 -1.84
CA SER A 493 5.59 18.29 -0.46
C SER A 493 5.48 16.76 -0.40
N LEU A 494 4.70 16.15 -1.32
CA LEU A 494 4.67 14.69 -1.49
C LEU A 494 6.04 14.12 -1.88
N TRP A 495 6.72 14.69 -2.88
CA TRP A 495 8.03 14.18 -3.32
C TRP A 495 9.07 14.28 -2.21
N LYS A 496 9.10 15.41 -1.50
CA LYS A 496 9.97 15.60 -0.33
C LYS A 496 9.69 14.54 0.75
N ALA A 497 8.44 14.32 1.11
CA ALA A 497 8.05 13.32 2.12
C ALA A 497 8.46 11.89 1.74
N LEU A 498 8.39 11.52 0.45
CA LEU A 498 8.84 10.20 -0.02
C LEU A 498 10.36 10.04 0.05
N VAL A 499 11.12 11.08 -0.29
CA VAL A 499 12.58 11.09 -0.16
C VAL A 499 13.00 10.95 1.30
N GLU A 500 12.38 11.73 2.21
CA GLU A 500 12.66 11.67 3.66
C GLU A 500 12.38 10.30 4.29
N GLN A 501 11.47 9.54 3.70
CA GLN A 501 11.12 8.18 4.16
C GLN A 501 11.97 7.09 3.51
N GLY A 502 12.95 7.44 2.67
CA GLY A 502 13.84 6.50 2.02
C GLY A 502 13.17 5.69 0.90
N VAL A 503 12.13 6.23 0.26
CA VAL A 503 11.51 5.55 -0.89
C VAL A 503 12.50 5.55 -2.07
N PRO A 504 12.75 4.40 -2.71
CA PRO A 504 13.66 4.33 -3.86
C PRO A 504 13.29 5.34 -4.95
N LYS A 505 14.31 6.08 -5.44
CA LYS A 505 14.15 7.19 -6.40
C LYS A 505 13.35 6.80 -7.65
N LYS A 506 13.54 5.56 -8.14
CA LYS A 506 12.83 5.02 -9.29
C LYS A 506 11.32 4.87 -9.06
N TYR A 507 10.87 4.49 -7.85
CA TYR A 507 9.45 4.53 -7.52
C TYR A 507 8.93 5.97 -7.44
N ILE A 508 9.71 6.90 -6.88
CA ILE A 508 9.35 8.32 -6.85
C ILE A 508 9.15 8.87 -8.26
N ARG A 509 10.07 8.59 -9.20
CA ARG A 509 9.96 9.02 -10.60
C ARG A 509 8.72 8.47 -11.31
N ILE A 510 8.40 7.19 -11.11
CA ILE A 510 7.18 6.58 -11.65
C ILE A 510 5.93 7.26 -11.07
N ILE A 511 5.86 7.43 -9.73
CA ILE A 511 4.71 8.09 -9.08
C ILE A 511 4.59 9.54 -9.57
N LYS A 512 5.70 10.27 -9.64
CA LYS A 512 5.76 11.65 -10.13
C LYS A 512 5.25 11.76 -11.57
N SER A 513 5.69 10.88 -12.47
CA SER A 513 5.21 10.83 -13.86
C SER A 513 3.68 10.68 -13.96
N ILE A 514 3.09 9.89 -13.06
CA ILE A 514 1.63 9.70 -13.01
C ILE A 514 0.91 10.96 -12.57
N TYR A 515 1.40 11.65 -11.53
CA TYR A 515 0.76 12.84 -10.99
C TYR A 515 0.94 14.08 -11.88
N GLU A 516 2.12 14.29 -12.45
CA GLU A 516 2.43 15.46 -13.30
C GLU A 516 1.58 15.51 -14.58
N THR A 517 1.26 14.34 -15.12
CA THR A 517 0.50 14.18 -16.36
C THR A 517 -0.98 13.89 -16.12
N SER A 518 -1.42 13.90 -14.85
CA SER A 518 -2.78 13.49 -14.50
C SER A 518 -3.83 14.51 -14.95
N THR A 519 -4.87 13.98 -15.60
CA THR A 519 -6.05 14.72 -15.99
C THR A 519 -7.31 14.04 -15.43
N ALA A 520 -8.36 14.83 -15.25
CA ALA A 520 -9.66 14.37 -14.84
C ALA A 520 -10.77 15.05 -15.62
N GLN A 521 -11.89 14.37 -15.71
CA GLN A 521 -13.17 14.92 -16.14
C GLN A 521 -14.24 14.55 -15.11
N ILE A 522 -15.17 15.47 -14.83
CA ILE A 522 -16.31 15.17 -13.97
C ILE A 522 -17.33 14.37 -14.77
N LYS A 523 -17.82 13.28 -14.18
CA LYS A 523 -18.91 12.48 -14.73
C LYS A 523 -20.10 12.45 -13.79
N LEU A 524 -21.17 13.06 -14.26
CA LEU A 524 -22.51 12.95 -13.69
C LEU A 524 -23.37 12.11 -14.64
N GLU A 525 -24.50 12.62 -15.12
CA GLU A 525 -25.27 12.02 -16.20
C GLU A 525 -24.57 12.20 -17.55
N THR A 526 -23.91 13.34 -17.73
CA THR A 526 -23.03 13.64 -18.85
C THR A 526 -21.57 13.73 -18.37
N THR A 527 -20.65 13.90 -19.31
CA THR A 527 -19.22 14.10 -19.03
C THR A 527 -18.88 15.57 -19.26
N GLY A 528 -18.17 16.18 -18.32
CA GLY A 528 -17.69 17.56 -18.41
C GLY A 528 -16.38 17.67 -19.18
N GLU A 529 -15.84 18.88 -19.22
CA GLU A 529 -14.51 19.15 -19.80
C GLU A 529 -13.40 18.42 -19.03
N GLU A 530 -12.35 18.02 -19.73
CA GLU A 530 -11.13 17.51 -19.14
C GLU A 530 -10.27 18.65 -18.60
N PHE A 531 -9.73 18.50 -17.39
CA PHE A 531 -8.84 19.45 -16.75
C PHE A 531 -7.64 18.75 -16.08
N ARG A 532 -6.56 19.51 -15.86
CA ARG A 532 -5.34 19.01 -15.21
C ARG A 532 -5.49 18.97 -13.69
N ILE A 533 -4.95 17.93 -13.05
CA ILE A 533 -4.83 17.84 -11.59
C ILE A 533 -3.41 18.28 -11.19
N ALA A 534 -3.28 19.43 -10.52
CA ALA A 534 -1.99 19.97 -10.09
C ALA A 534 -1.73 19.84 -8.57
N LYS A 535 -2.76 19.50 -7.78
CA LYS A 535 -2.64 19.17 -6.36
C LYS A 535 -3.62 18.06 -5.96
N GLY A 536 -3.44 17.52 -4.76
CA GLY A 536 -4.19 16.41 -4.21
C GLY A 536 -3.63 15.04 -4.57
N VAL A 537 -3.96 14.05 -3.74
CA VAL A 537 -3.83 12.63 -4.01
C VAL A 537 -5.14 12.06 -4.57
N ARG A 538 -5.08 11.14 -5.51
CA ARG A 538 -6.27 10.66 -6.22
C ARG A 538 -7.13 9.75 -5.34
N GLN A 539 -8.36 10.15 -5.02
CA GLN A 539 -9.27 9.33 -4.21
C GLN A 539 -9.71 8.08 -4.99
N GLY A 540 -9.38 6.90 -4.47
CA GLY A 540 -9.65 5.61 -5.12
C GLY A 540 -8.44 4.96 -5.78
N ASP A 541 -7.27 5.62 -5.74
CA ASP A 541 -5.98 5.04 -6.09
C ASP A 541 -5.45 4.20 -4.91
N PRO A 542 -5.02 2.94 -5.13
CA PRO A 542 -4.41 2.12 -4.09
C PRO A 542 -3.25 2.79 -3.34
N LEU A 543 -2.44 3.64 -4.01
CA LEU A 543 -1.29 4.29 -3.39
C LEU A 543 -1.68 5.47 -2.50
N SER A 544 -2.72 6.22 -2.86
CA SER A 544 -3.08 7.50 -2.23
C SER A 544 -3.18 7.48 -0.70
N PRO A 545 -3.76 6.46 -0.04
CA PRO A 545 -3.81 6.42 1.42
C PRO A 545 -2.44 6.41 2.10
N LYS A 546 -1.48 5.65 1.56
CA LYS A 546 -0.11 5.63 2.09
C LYS A 546 0.66 6.89 1.75
N LEU A 547 0.47 7.44 0.54
CA LEU A 547 1.06 8.72 0.14
C LEU A 547 0.56 9.86 1.04
N PHE A 548 -0.72 9.87 1.38
CA PHE A 548 -1.29 10.85 2.32
C PHE A 548 -0.68 10.70 3.73
N SER A 549 -0.59 9.47 4.23
CA SER A 549 0.02 9.18 5.54
C SER A 549 1.49 9.59 5.59
N ALA A 550 2.22 9.39 4.50
CA ALA A 550 3.62 9.79 4.37
C ALA A 550 3.80 11.31 4.50
N ILE A 551 2.94 12.10 3.87
CA ILE A 551 3.01 13.57 3.96
C ILE A 551 2.62 14.06 5.35
N LEU A 552 1.54 13.52 5.90
CA LEU A 552 1.11 13.88 7.25
C LEU A 552 2.23 13.56 8.25
N GLU A 553 2.95 12.46 8.08
CA GLU A 553 4.10 12.15 8.90
C GLU A 553 5.26 13.14 8.72
N SER A 554 5.58 13.55 7.49
CA SER A 554 6.60 14.59 7.24
C SER A 554 6.24 15.93 7.91
N VAL A 555 4.96 16.32 7.94
CA VAL A 555 4.48 17.50 8.69
C VAL A 555 4.75 17.34 10.19
N PHE A 556 4.42 16.19 10.77
CA PHE A 556 4.56 15.95 12.21
C PHE A 556 6.02 15.83 12.67
N ARG A 557 6.92 15.30 11.83
CA ARG A 557 8.36 15.25 12.13
C ARG A 557 9.00 16.63 12.28
N GLY A 558 8.39 17.66 11.70
CA GLY A 558 8.82 19.05 11.86
C GLY A 558 8.29 19.74 13.13
N LEU A 559 7.50 19.05 13.97
CA LEU A 559 6.90 19.63 15.17
C LEU A 559 7.70 19.23 16.42
N GLU A 560 8.14 20.22 17.19
CA GLU A 560 8.91 20.04 18.43
C GLU A 560 7.99 19.72 19.61
N TRP A 561 7.44 18.50 19.63
CA TRP A 561 6.42 18.10 20.60
C TRP A 561 6.90 17.06 21.63
N GLU A 562 8.21 16.84 21.82
CA GLU A 562 8.69 15.82 22.76
C GLU A 562 8.28 16.09 24.22
N ASN A 563 8.12 17.36 24.60
CA ASN A 563 7.87 17.78 25.98
C ASN A 563 6.42 18.22 26.27
N VAL A 564 5.55 18.25 25.26
CA VAL A 564 4.16 18.72 25.37
C VAL A 564 3.18 17.56 25.33
N GLY A 565 2.02 17.72 25.98
CA GLY A 565 0.98 16.69 26.07
C GLY A 565 0.87 16.03 27.44
N ILE A 566 0.10 14.94 27.52
CA ILE A 566 -0.18 14.23 28.76
C ILE A 566 0.93 13.23 29.05
N ASN A 567 1.48 13.24 30.26
CA ASN A 567 2.50 12.27 30.67
C ASN A 567 1.86 10.91 31.00
N ILE A 568 2.24 9.88 30.26
CA ILE A 568 1.87 8.49 30.47
C ILE A 568 3.16 7.68 30.61
N ASP A 569 3.44 7.20 31.82
CA ASP A 569 4.61 6.35 32.11
C ASP A 569 5.95 6.95 31.60
N GLY A 570 6.13 8.26 31.81
CA GLY A 570 7.33 9.00 31.40
C GLY A 570 7.36 9.42 29.94
N LYS A 571 6.34 9.11 29.13
CA LYS A 571 6.20 9.54 27.74
C LYS A 571 5.06 10.53 27.57
N LYS A 572 5.29 11.57 26.77
CA LYS A 572 4.29 12.59 26.47
C LYS A 572 3.41 12.15 25.30
N LEU A 573 2.13 11.92 25.56
CA LEU A 573 1.11 11.70 24.54
C LEU A 573 0.50 13.05 24.16
N ASN A 574 0.78 13.50 22.95
CA ASN A 574 0.37 14.80 22.41
C ASN A 574 -0.70 14.68 21.32
N HIS A 575 -0.75 13.56 20.59
CA HIS A 575 -1.71 13.39 19.50
C HIS A 575 -2.07 11.93 19.19
N LEU A 576 -3.21 11.74 18.52
CA LEU A 576 -3.66 10.49 17.91
C LEU A 576 -4.16 10.77 16.50
N ARG A 577 -3.74 9.96 15.51
CA ARG A 577 -4.03 10.14 14.08
C ARG A 577 -4.74 8.94 13.48
N PHE A 578 -5.87 9.17 12.83
CA PHE A 578 -6.52 8.18 11.98
C PHE A 578 -6.81 8.79 10.61
N ALA A 579 -5.90 8.57 9.66
CA ALA A 579 -5.98 9.21 8.34
C ALA A 579 -5.99 10.74 8.48
N ASP A 580 -7.04 11.41 8.02
CA ASP A 580 -7.24 12.86 8.14
C ASP A 580 -7.84 13.30 9.48
N ASP A 581 -8.41 12.37 10.27
CA ASP A 581 -8.95 12.66 11.59
C ASP A 581 -7.81 12.71 12.63
N LEU A 582 -7.68 13.84 13.31
CA LEU A 582 -6.62 14.07 14.29
C LEU A 582 -7.20 14.53 15.64
N VAL A 583 -6.62 14.02 16.72
CA VAL A 583 -6.91 14.44 18.08
C VAL A 583 -5.62 14.93 18.73
N LEU A 584 -5.66 16.11 19.33
CA LEU A 584 -4.57 16.67 20.14
C LEU A 584 -4.95 16.64 21.62
N THR A 585 -3.98 16.39 22.48
CA THR A 585 -4.16 16.33 23.94
C THR A 585 -3.11 17.16 24.66
N ALA A 586 -3.54 17.98 25.63
CA ALA A 586 -2.65 18.80 26.46
C ALA A 586 -3.15 18.89 27.91
N ASP A 587 -2.26 19.24 28.82
CA ASP A 587 -2.54 19.44 30.25
C ASP A 587 -2.99 20.89 30.57
N ASN A 588 -2.86 21.83 29.63
CA ASN A 588 -3.32 23.20 29.76
C ASN A 588 -3.76 23.80 28.40
N ALA A 589 -4.66 24.79 28.45
CA ALA A 589 -5.24 25.43 27.27
C ALA A 589 -4.18 26.16 26.41
N THR A 590 -3.21 26.82 27.03
CA THR A 590 -2.16 27.58 26.33
C THR A 590 -1.29 26.67 25.48
N THR A 591 -0.88 25.52 26.01
CA THR A 591 -0.14 24.50 25.26
C THR A 591 -0.98 23.94 24.12
N LEU A 592 -2.27 23.65 24.33
CA LEU A 592 -3.15 23.17 23.26
C LEU A 592 -3.26 24.19 22.12
N GLN A 593 -3.46 25.47 22.47
CA GLN A 593 -3.54 26.56 21.50
C GLN A 593 -2.24 26.70 20.69
N HIS A 594 -1.09 26.62 21.37
CA HIS A 594 0.21 26.66 20.71
C HIS A 594 0.41 25.46 19.75
N MET A 595 0.02 24.25 20.18
CA MET A 595 0.07 23.06 19.33
C MET A 595 -0.82 23.21 18.09
N LEU A 596 -2.04 23.75 18.25
CA LEU A 596 -2.94 24.01 17.11
C LEU A 596 -2.34 25.02 16.13
N GLN A 597 -1.71 26.08 16.62
CA GLN A 597 -1.05 27.08 15.78
C GLN A 597 0.13 26.49 15.01
N GLN A 598 1.06 25.81 15.70
CA GLN A 598 2.22 25.16 15.07
C GLN A 598 1.79 24.15 14.00
N LEU A 599 0.80 23.31 14.33
CA LEU A 599 0.28 22.33 13.40
C LEU A 599 -0.38 23.00 12.19
N SER A 600 -1.14 24.10 12.39
CA SER A 600 -1.76 24.86 11.30
C SER A 600 -0.72 25.44 10.34
N GLU A 601 0.34 26.05 10.89
CA GLU A 601 1.44 26.63 10.11
C GLU A 601 2.20 25.55 9.33
N ALA A 602 2.58 24.45 10.00
CA ALA A 602 3.29 23.34 9.37
C ALA A 602 2.43 22.66 8.29
N SER A 603 1.16 22.40 8.57
CA SER A 603 0.22 21.75 7.65
C SER A 603 -0.03 22.56 6.38
N ARG A 604 -0.01 23.90 6.47
CA ARG A 604 -0.18 24.78 5.32
C ARG A 604 0.93 24.58 4.27
N THR A 605 2.15 24.23 4.70
CA THR A 605 3.26 23.92 3.78
C THR A 605 3.03 22.65 2.95
N ALA A 606 2.17 21.76 3.42
CA ALA A 606 1.73 20.56 2.70
C ALA A 606 0.45 20.76 1.89
N GLY A 607 -0.16 21.96 1.94
CA GLY A 607 -1.46 22.26 1.32
C GLY A 607 -2.66 21.87 2.18
N LEU A 608 -2.45 21.55 3.47
CA LEU A 608 -3.52 21.19 4.39
C LEU A 608 -4.00 22.42 5.17
N THR A 609 -5.30 22.70 5.10
CA THR A 609 -5.95 23.81 5.81
C THR A 609 -6.95 23.27 6.81
N MET A 610 -6.82 23.66 8.08
CA MET A 610 -7.76 23.28 9.14
C MET A 610 -9.11 23.99 8.96
N ASN A 611 -10.20 23.27 9.22
CA ASN A 611 -11.53 23.82 9.15
C ASN A 611 -11.98 24.35 10.52
N GLY A 612 -11.75 25.64 10.78
CA GLY A 612 -12.11 26.27 12.05
C GLY A 612 -13.60 26.18 12.43
N SER A 613 -14.51 26.00 11.47
CA SER A 613 -15.95 25.81 11.75
C SER A 613 -16.33 24.38 12.18
N LYS A 614 -15.43 23.42 11.97
CA LYS A 614 -15.64 21.99 12.29
C LYS A 614 -14.68 21.46 13.35
N THR A 615 -13.55 22.14 13.57
CA THR A 615 -12.69 21.90 14.72
C THR A 615 -13.51 22.16 15.98
N LYS A 616 -13.80 21.09 16.73
CA LYS A 616 -14.49 21.19 18.01
C LYS A 616 -13.45 21.22 19.10
N GLU A 617 -13.34 22.35 19.78
CA GLU A 617 -12.72 22.40 21.10
C GLU A 617 -13.74 21.83 22.08
N THR A 618 -13.42 20.69 22.69
CA THR A 618 -14.18 20.22 23.84
C THR A 618 -13.32 20.52 25.05
N LEU A 619 -13.59 21.67 25.68
CA LEU A 619 -13.19 21.90 27.06
C LEU A 619 -13.98 20.91 27.92
N ILE A 620 -13.32 19.88 28.41
CA ILE A 620 -13.78 19.21 29.61
C ILE A 620 -13.15 19.99 30.76
N ASP A 621 -13.71 21.17 31.02
CA ASP A 621 -13.55 21.80 32.33
C ASP A 621 -14.23 20.84 33.32
N ILE A 622 -13.43 20.11 34.08
CA ILE A 622 -13.92 19.58 35.34
C ILE A 622 -14.01 20.81 36.22
N GLU A 623 -15.17 21.49 36.14
CA GLU A 623 -15.57 22.54 37.06
C GLU A 623 -15.31 21.98 38.47
N ILE A 624 -14.28 22.50 39.14
CA ILE A 624 -14.14 22.38 40.58
C ILE A 624 -15.30 23.20 41.14
N ARG A 625 -16.47 22.57 41.25
CA ARG A 625 -17.42 22.99 42.27
C ARG A 625 -16.82 22.55 43.59
N ALA A 626 -16.05 23.45 44.18
CA ALA A 626 -15.96 23.52 45.62
C ALA A 626 -17.39 23.63 46.16
N ILE A 627 -17.99 22.48 46.47
CA ILE A 627 -19.03 22.43 47.48
C ILE A 627 -18.24 22.56 48.79
N GLU A 628 -18.04 23.81 49.22
CA GLU A 628 -17.77 24.07 50.62
C GLU A 628 -18.96 23.51 51.40
N TYR A 629 -18.69 22.49 52.20
CA TYR A 629 -19.59 22.10 53.27
C TYR A 629 -19.61 23.22 54.30
N SER A 630 -20.74 23.93 54.37
CA SER A 630 -21.31 24.41 55.62
C SER A 630 -22.79 24.07 55.63
#